data_AF-A0A975KQ72-F1
#
_entry.id   AF-A0A975KQ72-F1
#
_cell.length_a   1.000
_cell.length_b   1.000
_cell.length_c   1.000
_cell.angle_alpha   90.00
_cell.angle_beta   90.00
_cell.angle_gamma   90.00
#
_symmetry.space_group_name_H-M   'P 1'
#
loop_
_entity.id
_entity.type
_entity.pdbx_description
1 polymer ?
#
loop_
_entity_poly.entity_id
_entity_poly.type
_entity_poly.pdbx_seq_one_letter_code
_entity_poly.pdbx_strand_id
1 'polypeptide(L)'
;MNLINEEITHKVFGEGNIVNHEDSIITIEFNEDIKKFVYPDAFGTFITLNDRTTAKTMKKVFLKKEMEEEALERKREEQALEQQRMEKLKNLRIHESSQVVFWLDEEEQQNVFVDWQVSTGQVQSGANKGQPNRAARLRPNSAGLLTARDSDQPETERQILGLYMINEAFSGELSDDGMVPSHEEFRIELTDQEAEKMLFWNYYINKNYPDRTAWNSGKYRYFDNIWTAQILKDIIALRTDEEQIKEAENFLEYFCQMNALDMNDIPEADGALKQ
;
A
#
# COMPACT_ATOMS: atom_id res chain seq x y z
N MET A 1 24.11 23.19 -19.84
CA MET A 1 24.55 24.61 -19.89
C MET A 1 25.97 24.64 -20.43
N ASN A 2 26.33 25.55 -21.34
CA ASN A 2 27.71 25.66 -21.81
C ASN A 2 28.42 26.76 -21.02
N LEU A 3 29.49 26.40 -20.31
CA LEU A 3 30.28 27.31 -19.47
C LEU A 3 31.65 27.62 -20.09
N ILE A 4 31.92 27.14 -21.32
CA ILE A 4 33.20 27.35 -22.00
C ILE A 4 33.38 28.84 -22.31
N ASN A 5 34.58 29.37 -22.04
CA ASN A 5 35.00 30.77 -22.12
C ASN A 5 34.40 31.71 -21.07
N GLU A 6 33.77 31.18 -20.01
CA GLU A 6 33.38 31.99 -18.86
C GLU A 6 34.59 32.25 -17.95
N GLU A 7 34.72 33.50 -17.50
CA GLU A 7 35.76 33.94 -16.58
C GLU A 7 35.33 33.69 -15.13
N ILE A 8 36.18 33.02 -14.37
CA ILE A 8 35.95 32.67 -12.97
C ILE A 8 37.08 33.17 -12.08
N THR A 9 36.79 33.26 -10.79
CA THR A 9 37.78 33.46 -9.75
C THR A 9 37.82 32.24 -8.82
N HIS A 10 38.95 31.54 -8.75
CA HIS A 10 39.20 30.48 -7.80
C HIS A 10 39.84 31.05 -6.52
N LYS A 11 39.36 30.62 -5.34
CA LYS A 11 39.79 31.13 -4.03
C LYS A 11 41.32 31.06 -3.79
N VAL A 12 41.98 30.06 -4.36
CA VAL A 12 43.44 29.81 -4.19
C VAL A 12 44.25 30.15 -5.44
N PHE A 13 43.67 29.96 -6.64
CA PHE A 13 44.43 30.00 -7.90
C PHE A 13 44.20 31.31 -8.68
N GLY A 14 43.33 32.19 -8.17
CA GLY A 14 43.05 33.47 -8.80
C GLY A 14 42.13 33.34 -10.01
N GLU A 15 42.28 34.25 -10.96
CA GLU A 15 41.47 34.34 -12.17
C GLU A 15 41.82 33.19 -13.14
N GLY A 16 40.79 32.62 -13.77
CA GLY A 16 40.94 31.55 -14.74
C GLY A 16 39.77 31.48 -15.70
N ASN A 17 39.97 30.80 -16.82
CA ASN A 17 38.96 30.65 -17.88
C ASN A 17 38.58 29.18 -18.05
N ILE A 18 37.29 28.90 -18.19
CA ILE A 18 36.81 27.53 -18.42
C ILE A 18 37.07 27.15 -19.87
N VAL A 19 37.95 26.17 -20.09
CA VAL A 19 38.33 25.70 -21.43
C VAL A 19 37.60 24.43 -21.87
N ASN A 20 37.04 23.66 -20.92
CA ASN A 20 36.23 22.48 -21.22
C ASN A 20 35.17 22.24 -20.13
N HIS A 21 34.03 21.68 -20.54
CA HIS A 21 32.93 21.30 -19.65
C HIS A 21 32.34 19.96 -20.08
N GLU A 22 32.54 18.94 -19.24
CA GLU A 22 31.96 17.60 -19.33
C GLU A 22 30.90 17.45 -18.23
N ASP A 23 30.00 16.47 -18.35
CA ASP A 23 28.80 16.34 -17.50
C ASP A 23 29.06 16.40 -15.98
N SER A 24 30.24 15.97 -15.52
CA SER A 24 30.64 15.96 -14.10
C SER A 24 31.96 16.71 -13.80
N ILE A 25 32.64 17.26 -14.80
CA ILE A 25 33.96 17.86 -14.65
C ILE A 25 34.10 19.12 -15.50
N ILE A 26 34.60 20.20 -14.90
CA ILE A 26 35.06 21.40 -15.62
C ILE A 26 36.58 21.45 -15.63
N THR A 27 37.14 21.92 -16.73
CA THR A 27 38.58 22.17 -16.87
C THR A 27 38.80 23.68 -16.98
N ILE A 28 39.64 24.20 -16.10
CA ILE A 28 39.92 25.63 -15.98
C ILE A 28 41.40 25.85 -16.26
N GLU A 29 41.69 26.78 -17.15
CA GLU A 29 43.02 27.28 -17.44
C GLU A 29 43.28 28.52 -16.57
N PHE A 30 44.31 28.42 -15.73
CA PHE A 30 44.90 29.53 -14.99
C PHE A 30 46.24 29.89 -15.64
N ASN A 31 46.82 31.05 -15.29
CA ASN A 31 48.00 31.64 -15.94
C ASN A 31 49.06 30.67 -16.50
N GLU A 32 49.49 29.67 -15.72
CA GLU A 32 50.50 28.68 -16.15
C GLU A 32 50.05 27.23 -16.00
N ASP A 33 48.80 26.97 -15.59
CA ASP A 33 48.33 25.66 -15.14
C ASP A 33 46.89 25.37 -15.56
N ILE A 34 46.64 24.16 -16.07
CA ILE A 34 45.29 23.65 -16.33
C ILE A 34 44.87 22.70 -15.22
N LYS A 35 43.73 22.94 -14.58
CA LYS A 35 43.21 22.09 -13.50
C LYS A 35 41.76 21.67 -13.74
N LYS A 36 41.41 20.47 -13.26
CA LYS A 36 40.08 19.90 -13.35
C LYS A 36 39.36 19.97 -12.00
N PHE A 37 38.09 20.30 -12.02
CA PHE A 37 37.25 20.39 -10.83
C PHE A 37 35.92 19.67 -11.04
N VAL A 38 35.35 19.15 -9.96
CA VAL A 38 34.05 18.46 -9.99
C VAL A 38 32.94 19.49 -10.19
N TYR A 39 32.09 19.25 -11.18
CA TYR A 39 30.93 20.06 -11.49
C TYR A 39 29.65 19.39 -10.97
N PRO A 40 28.70 20.14 -10.39
CA PRO A 40 28.77 21.57 -10.08
C PRO A 40 29.55 21.90 -8.79
N ASP A 41 29.92 20.91 -7.98
CA ASP A 41 30.33 21.05 -6.56
C ASP A 41 31.48 22.01 -6.26
N ALA A 42 32.39 22.25 -7.20
CA ALA A 42 33.50 23.18 -7.00
C ALA A 42 33.07 24.66 -7.06
N PHE A 43 31.94 24.98 -7.71
CA PHE A 43 31.38 26.32 -7.70
C PHE A 43 30.77 26.65 -6.33
N GLY A 44 30.87 27.91 -5.88
CA GLY A 44 30.38 28.34 -4.57
C GLY A 44 31.35 28.09 -3.41
N THR A 45 32.03 26.93 -3.36
CA THR A 45 33.05 26.65 -2.33
C THR A 45 34.44 27.15 -2.74
N PHE A 46 34.83 26.90 -3.99
CA PHE A 46 36.18 27.17 -4.48
C PHE A 46 36.20 28.12 -5.69
N ILE A 47 35.16 28.09 -6.53
CA ILE A 47 35.08 28.86 -7.79
C ILE A 47 33.88 29.81 -7.75
N THR A 48 34.11 31.07 -8.10
CA THR A 48 33.06 32.10 -8.24
C THR A 48 33.02 32.56 -9.69
N LEU A 49 31.84 32.54 -10.33
CA LEU A 49 31.67 33.12 -11.66
C LEU A 49 31.62 34.65 -11.57
N ASN A 50 32.35 35.32 -12.47
CA ASN A 50 32.35 36.77 -12.56
C ASN A 50 31.08 37.28 -13.27
N ASP A 51 30.52 36.51 -14.23
CA ASP A 51 29.27 36.88 -14.88
C ASP A 51 28.03 36.65 -13.98
N ARG A 52 27.23 37.72 -13.86
CA ARG A 52 26.06 37.81 -12.99
C ARG A 52 24.87 37.00 -13.52
N THR A 53 24.80 36.73 -14.84
CA THR A 53 23.72 35.94 -15.44
C THR A 53 23.99 34.44 -15.36
N THR A 54 25.22 34.04 -15.65
CA THR A 54 25.71 32.67 -15.53
C THR A 54 25.76 32.25 -14.04
N ALA A 55 26.14 33.13 -13.12
CA ALA A 55 26.07 32.88 -11.67
C ALA A 55 24.64 32.64 -11.14
N LYS A 56 23.62 33.34 -11.65
CA LYS A 56 22.21 33.08 -11.29
C LYS A 56 21.75 31.72 -11.79
N THR A 57 22.19 31.32 -12.97
CA THR A 57 21.85 30.02 -13.55
C THR A 57 22.51 28.88 -12.78
N MET A 58 23.78 29.02 -12.39
CA MET A 58 24.44 28.03 -11.52
C MET A 58 23.76 27.87 -10.16
N LYS A 59 23.33 28.98 -9.52
CA LYS A 59 22.55 28.88 -8.27
C LYS A 59 21.31 28.02 -8.44
N LYS A 60 20.63 28.09 -9.58
CA LYS A 60 19.48 27.20 -9.87
C LYS A 60 19.90 25.74 -10.03
N VAL A 61 21.05 25.48 -10.66
CA VAL A 61 21.60 24.12 -10.81
C VAL A 61 21.93 23.51 -9.44
N PHE A 62 22.57 24.27 -8.55
CA PHE A 62 22.86 23.84 -7.18
C PHE A 62 21.61 23.53 -6.38
N LEU A 63 20.64 24.45 -6.37
CA LEU A 63 19.37 24.22 -5.68
C LEU A 63 18.65 22.97 -6.21
N LYS A 64 18.69 22.73 -7.53
CA LYS A 64 18.11 21.53 -8.13
C LYS A 64 18.82 20.25 -7.65
N LYS A 65 20.15 20.25 -7.62
CA LYS A 65 20.94 19.11 -7.15
C LYS A 65 20.71 18.82 -5.67
N GLU A 66 20.69 19.85 -4.82
CA GLU A 66 20.39 19.73 -3.39
C GLU A 66 18.98 19.16 -3.17
N MET A 67 17.98 19.66 -3.90
CA MET A 67 16.62 19.10 -3.86
C MET A 67 16.55 17.64 -4.32
N GLU A 68 17.30 17.25 -5.35
CA GLU A 68 17.38 15.87 -5.85
C GLU A 68 18.06 14.94 -4.83
N GLU A 69 19.14 15.39 -4.19
CA GLU A 69 19.84 14.64 -3.13
C GLU A 69 18.95 14.46 -1.89
N GLU A 70 18.30 15.53 -1.43
CA GLU A 70 17.33 15.45 -0.32
C GLU A 70 16.13 14.55 -0.66
N ALA A 71 15.66 14.56 -1.92
CA ALA A 71 14.58 13.68 -2.36
C ALA A 71 15.04 12.21 -2.39
N LEU A 72 16.28 11.95 -2.81
CA LEU A 72 16.87 10.62 -2.81
C LEU A 72 17.10 10.10 -1.39
N GLU A 73 17.59 10.94 -0.47
CA GLU A 73 17.74 10.59 0.94
C GLU A 73 16.39 10.29 1.59
N ARG A 74 15.39 11.16 1.41
CA ARG A 74 14.01 10.90 1.87
C ARG A 74 13.47 9.58 1.36
N LYS A 75 13.62 9.30 0.06
CA LYS A 75 13.18 8.03 -0.53
C LYS A 75 13.89 6.81 0.07
N ARG A 76 15.17 6.92 0.40
CA ARG A 76 15.93 5.84 1.07
C ARG A 76 15.46 5.64 2.51
N GLU A 77 15.20 6.72 3.24
CA GLU A 77 14.67 6.68 4.60
C GLU A 77 13.27 6.05 4.64
N GLU A 78 12.38 6.45 3.72
CA GLU A 78 11.05 5.86 3.53
C GLU A 78 11.16 4.36 3.24
N GLN A 79 12.04 3.97 2.31
CA GLN A 79 12.27 2.55 1.99
C GLN A 79 12.82 1.75 3.17
N ALA A 80 13.74 2.32 3.96
CA ALA A 80 14.30 1.65 5.13
C ALA A 80 13.26 1.50 6.25
N LEU A 81 12.42 2.53 6.45
CA LEU A 81 11.32 2.48 7.40
C LEU A 81 10.29 1.42 6.98
N GLU A 82 9.96 1.37 5.70
CA GLU A 82 9.03 0.39 5.14
C GLU A 82 9.56 -1.04 5.28
N GLN A 83 10.85 -1.26 4.98
CA GLN A 83 11.49 -2.56 5.23
C GLN A 83 11.42 -2.96 6.71
N GLN A 84 11.69 -2.02 7.63
CA GLN A 84 11.61 -2.29 9.06
C GLN A 84 10.18 -2.59 9.51
N ARG A 85 9.18 -1.93 8.92
CA ARG A 85 7.75 -2.21 9.17
C ARG A 85 7.40 -3.61 8.70
N MET A 86 7.73 -3.94 7.46
CA MET A 86 7.48 -5.25 6.87
C MET A 86 8.14 -6.38 7.65
N GLU A 87 9.36 -6.18 8.17
CA GLU A 87 10.04 -7.18 8.99
C GLU A 87 9.32 -7.42 10.33
N LYS A 88 8.79 -6.37 10.98
CA LYS A 88 7.98 -6.52 12.20
C LYS A 88 6.69 -7.29 11.92
N LEU A 89 6.04 -6.98 10.80
CA LEU A 89 4.80 -7.61 10.39
C LEU A 89 4.97 -9.10 10.06
N LYS A 90 6.05 -9.47 9.37
CA LYS A 90 6.39 -10.87 9.05
C LYS A 90 6.69 -11.72 10.28
N ASN A 91 7.13 -11.11 11.38
CA ASN A 91 7.39 -11.81 12.63
C ASN A 91 6.11 -12.05 13.46
N LEU A 92 4.96 -11.56 13.02
CA LEU A 92 3.69 -11.86 13.67
C LEU A 92 3.32 -13.33 13.48
N ARG A 93 2.81 -13.96 14.53
CA ARG A 93 2.30 -15.33 14.45
C ARG A 93 1.05 -15.35 13.57
N ILE A 94 1.16 -15.99 12.41
CA ILE A 94 0.04 -16.18 11.49
C ILE A 94 -0.89 -17.26 12.05
N HIS A 95 -2.18 -16.94 12.07
CA HIS A 95 -3.25 -17.90 12.37
C HIS A 95 -3.87 -18.34 11.04
N GLU A 96 -4.26 -19.62 10.91
CA GLU A 96 -4.83 -20.17 9.67
C GLU A 96 -6.15 -19.49 9.25
N SER A 97 -6.92 -19.05 10.25
CA SER A 97 -8.20 -18.36 10.10
C SER A 97 -8.22 -16.99 10.82
N SER A 98 -7.40 -16.04 10.38
CA SER A 98 -7.38 -14.66 10.90
C SER A 98 -8.13 -13.65 10.03
N GLN A 99 -8.63 -14.07 8.87
CA GLN A 99 -9.39 -13.20 7.98
C GLN A 99 -10.80 -13.02 8.51
N VAL A 100 -11.46 -11.91 8.16
CA VAL A 100 -12.81 -11.62 8.65
C VAL A 100 -13.73 -11.20 7.53
N VAL A 101 -14.94 -11.74 7.54
CA VAL A 101 -16.03 -11.31 6.67
C VAL A 101 -17.06 -10.57 7.50
N PHE A 102 -17.46 -9.39 7.04
CA PHE A 102 -18.48 -8.55 7.64
C PHE A 102 -19.77 -8.62 6.83
N TRP A 103 -20.90 -8.62 7.54
CA TRP A 103 -22.22 -8.37 6.95
C TRP A 103 -22.59 -6.91 7.13
N LEU A 104 -22.60 -6.18 6.02
CA LEU A 104 -23.01 -4.78 5.98
C LEU A 104 -24.52 -4.62 5.85
N ASP A 105 -25.08 -3.72 6.65
CA ASP A 105 -26.45 -3.23 6.46
C ASP A 105 -26.48 -2.06 5.46
N GLU A 106 -27.68 -1.57 5.12
CA GLU A 106 -27.87 -0.54 4.10
C GLU A 106 -27.14 0.78 4.43
N GLU A 107 -27.03 1.14 5.71
CA GLU A 107 -26.35 2.37 6.14
C GLU A 107 -24.83 2.21 6.02
N GLU A 108 -24.30 1.07 6.46
CA GLU A 108 -22.86 0.80 6.32
C GLU A 108 -22.43 0.68 4.87
N GLN A 109 -23.24 0.08 3.99
CA GLN A 109 -22.94 -0.02 2.56
C GLN A 109 -22.70 1.35 1.91
N GLN A 110 -23.41 2.39 2.37
CA GLN A 110 -23.26 3.76 1.84
C GLN A 110 -21.98 4.46 2.32
N ASN A 111 -21.47 4.09 3.49
CA ASN A 111 -20.39 4.82 4.17
C ASN A 111 -19.05 4.07 4.17
N VAL A 112 -19.06 2.74 4.07
CA VAL A 112 -17.85 1.92 4.24
C VAL A 112 -16.76 2.25 3.22
N PHE A 113 -17.11 2.62 1.99
CA PHE A 113 -16.13 2.97 0.95
C PHE A 113 -15.69 4.44 0.99
N VAL A 114 -16.32 5.24 1.86
CA VAL A 114 -15.87 6.60 2.18
C VAL A 114 -14.94 6.56 3.39
N ASP A 115 -15.40 5.93 4.47
CA ASP A 115 -14.71 5.91 5.76
C ASP A 115 -13.64 4.82 5.85
N TRP A 116 -13.77 3.77 5.02
CA TRP A 116 -12.90 2.60 4.98
C TRP A 116 -12.64 1.97 6.35
N GLN A 117 -13.73 1.81 7.10
CA GLN A 117 -13.76 1.13 8.38
C GLN A 117 -15.11 0.47 8.61
N VAL A 118 -15.15 -0.61 9.38
CA VAL A 118 -16.39 -1.36 9.67
C VAL A 118 -16.56 -1.58 11.16
N SER A 119 -17.81 -1.49 11.63
CA SER A 119 -18.14 -1.87 13.00
C SER A 119 -18.19 -3.39 13.16
N THR A 120 -17.58 -3.87 14.23
CA THR A 120 -17.72 -5.24 14.73
C THR A 120 -19.10 -5.54 15.33
N GLY A 121 -19.96 -4.51 15.43
CA GLY A 121 -21.26 -4.57 16.08
C GLY A 121 -21.14 -4.67 17.60
N GLN A 122 -22.28 -4.89 18.26
CA GLN A 122 -22.36 -4.97 19.72
C GLN A 122 -22.64 -6.39 20.19
N VAL A 123 -22.15 -6.69 21.39
CA VAL A 123 -22.47 -7.92 22.11
C VAL A 123 -23.96 -7.94 22.44
N GLN A 124 -24.67 -8.97 21.97
CA GLN A 124 -26.13 -9.06 22.07
C GLN A 124 -26.64 -9.60 23.42
N SER A 125 -25.76 -10.26 24.20
CA SER A 125 -26.15 -10.98 25.42
C SER A 125 -25.01 -11.11 26.44
N GLY A 126 -25.34 -11.43 27.69
CA GLY A 126 -24.36 -11.65 28.75
C GLY A 126 -23.92 -10.35 29.45
N ALA A 127 -22.89 -10.45 30.29
CA ALA A 127 -22.42 -9.34 31.13
C ALA A 127 -21.93 -8.13 30.33
N ASN A 128 -21.47 -8.35 29.09
CA ASN A 128 -20.93 -7.31 28.21
C ASN A 128 -21.96 -6.80 27.19
N LYS A 129 -23.27 -7.09 27.38
CA LYS A 129 -24.32 -6.68 26.44
C LYS A 129 -24.26 -5.16 26.16
N GLY A 130 -24.32 -4.79 24.88
CA GLY A 130 -24.26 -3.41 24.41
C GLY A 130 -22.84 -2.85 24.25
N GLN A 131 -21.81 -3.56 24.73
CA GLN A 131 -20.42 -3.18 24.47
C GLN A 131 -20.01 -3.61 23.04
N PRO A 132 -19.04 -2.92 22.42
CA PRO A 132 -18.51 -3.32 21.12
C PRO A 132 -17.92 -4.74 21.14
N ASN A 133 -18.07 -5.47 20.04
CA ASN A 133 -17.61 -6.84 19.92
C ASN A 133 -16.12 -6.87 19.54
N ARG A 134 -15.24 -7.31 20.44
CA ARG A 134 -13.81 -7.34 20.13
C ARG A 134 -13.46 -8.43 19.12
N ALA A 135 -13.02 -8.02 17.93
CA ALA A 135 -12.49 -8.91 16.91
C ALA A 135 -11.05 -9.36 17.24
N ALA A 136 -10.89 -10.05 18.37
CA ALA A 136 -9.59 -10.33 19.00
C ALA A 136 -8.56 -11.09 18.14
N ARG A 137 -8.97 -11.77 17.06
CA ARG A 137 -8.03 -12.46 16.16
C ARG A 137 -7.45 -11.55 15.09
N LEU A 138 -8.04 -10.37 14.87
CA LEU A 138 -7.57 -9.45 13.84
C LEU A 138 -6.21 -8.88 14.21
N ARG A 139 -5.37 -8.87 13.20
CA ARG A 139 -3.99 -8.39 13.19
C ARG A 139 -3.74 -7.68 11.86
N PRO A 140 -2.66 -6.92 11.72
CA PRO A 140 -2.30 -6.26 10.46
C PRO A 140 -2.20 -7.18 9.24
N ASN A 141 -1.90 -8.48 9.41
CA ASN A 141 -1.88 -9.45 8.31
C ASN A 141 -3.30 -9.96 7.91
N SER A 142 -4.35 -9.49 8.58
CA SER A 142 -5.73 -9.86 8.28
C SER A 142 -6.32 -8.96 7.20
N ALA A 143 -7.32 -9.47 6.49
CA ALA A 143 -8.14 -8.77 5.52
C ALA A 143 -9.60 -8.81 5.99
N GLY A 144 -10.29 -7.70 5.76
CA GLY A 144 -11.73 -7.54 5.95
C GLY A 144 -12.46 -7.67 4.63
N LEU A 145 -13.28 -8.70 4.49
CA LEU A 145 -14.18 -8.93 3.35
C LEU A 145 -15.53 -8.30 3.67
N LEU A 146 -16.06 -7.52 2.74
CA LEU A 146 -17.32 -6.79 2.87
C LEU A 146 -18.40 -7.52 2.09
N THR A 147 -19.49 -7.92 2.76
CA THR A 147 -20.59 -8.65 2.11
C THR A 147 -21.94 -8.07 2.46
N ALA A 148 -22.87 -8.19 1.53
CA ALA A 148 -24.27 -7.90 1.75
C ALA A 148 -25.15 -8.97 1.10
N ARG A 149 -26.41 -8.99 1.50
CA ARG A 149 -27.45 -9.84 0.94
C ARG A 149 -28.78 -9.13 1.12
N ASP A 150 -29.56 -9.06 0.06
CA ASP A 150 -30.92 -8.56 0.15
C ASP A 150 -31.77 -9.46 1.04
N SER A 151 -32.66 -8.83 1.81
CA SER A 151 -33.42 -9.54 2.84
C SER A 151 -34.31 -10.67 2.29
N ASP A 152 -34.77 -10.53 1.05
CA ASP A 152 -35.66 -11.43 0.30
C ASP A 152 -34.94 -12.52 -0.51
N GLN A 153 -33.62 -12.41 -0.69
CA GLN A 153 -32.83 -13.39 -1.42
C GLN A 153 -32.31 -14.53 -0.53
N PRO A 154 -32.07 -15.75 -1.05
CA PRO A 154 -31.44 -16.80 -0.26
C PRO A 154 -29.99 -16.43 0.10
N GLU A 155 -29.42 -17.06 1.14
CA GLU A 155 -28.04 -16.80 1.56
C GLU A 155 -27.01 -17.05 0.44
N THR A 156 -27.31 -17.95 -0.50
CA THR A 156 -26.48 -18.23 -1.68
C THR A 156 -26.21 -17.00 -2.55
N GLU A 157 -27.09 -16.00 -2.52
CA GLU A 157 -26.95 -14.74 -3.26
C GLU A 157 -26.13 -13.68 -2.49
N ARG A 158 -25.52 -14.03 -1.34
CA ARG A 158 -24.67 -13.08 -0.60
C ARG A 158 -23.49 -12.66 -1.48
N GLN A 159 -23.45 -11.38 -1.83
CA GLN A 159 -22.43 -10.79 -2.68
C GLN A 159 -21.26 -10.27 -1.86
N ILE A 160 -20.07 -10.35 -2.44
CA ILE A 160 -18.90 -9.60 -1.99
C ILE A 160 -18.99 -8.21 -2.62
N LEU A 161 -18.90 -7.17 -1.79
CA LEU A 161 -18.92 -5.77 -2.22
C LEU A 161 -17.51 -5.18 -2.32
N GLY A 162 -16.54 -5.77 -1.63
CA GLY A 162 -15.18 -5.27 -1.57
C GLY A 162 -14.38 -5.95 -0.47
N LEU A 163 -13.12 -5.55 -0.36
CA LEU A 163 -12.21 -6.05 0.66
C LEU A 163 -11.05 -5.09 0.89
N TYR A 164 -10.46 -5.14 2.09
CA TYR A 164 -9.28 -4.37 2.44
C TYR A 164 -8.36 -5.11 3.40
N MET A 165 -7.07 -4.78 3.42
CA MET A 165 -6.17 -5.18 4.51
C MET A 165 -6.48 -4.38 5.77
N ILE A 166 -6.43 -5.02 6.93
CA ILE A 166 -6.58 -4.32 8.22
C ILE A 166 -5.42 -3.34 8.42
N ASN A 167 -5.70 -2.17 8.98
CA ASN A 167 -4.70 -1.14 9.26
C ASN A 167 -3.50 -1.68 10.07
N GLU A 168 -2.30 -1.24 9.73
CA GLU A 168 -1.06 -1.75 10.33
C GLU A 168 -0.91 -1.45 11.84
N ALA A 169 -1.53 -0.36 12.31
CA ALA A 169 -1.53 0.01 13.72
C ALA A 169 -2.64 -0.69 14.52
N PHE A 170 -3.55 -1.41 13.86
CA PHE A 170 -4.70 -2.01 14.51
C PHE A 170 -4.37 -3.33 15.20
N SER A 171 -4.93 -3.50 16.40
CA SER A 171 -4.94 -4.76 17.13
C SER A 171 -6.35 -5.04 17.63
N GLY A 172 -6.97 -6.11 17.13
CA GLY A 172 -8.34 -6.46 17.50
C GLY A 172 -8.50 -6.85 18.98
N GLU A 173 -7.40 -7.18 19.65
CA GLU A 173 -7.37 -7.46 21.09
C GLU A 173 -7.42 -6.17 21.94
N LEU A 174 -6.82 -5.10 21.42
CA LEU A 174 -6.72 -3.79 22.09
C LEU A 174 -7.83 -2.82 21.67
N SER A 175 -8.61 -3.14 20.64
CA SER A 175 -9.76 -2.32 20.21
C SER A 175 -10.84 -2.26 21.28
N ASP A 176 -11.30 -1.05 21.58
CA ASP A 176 -12.31 -0.73 22.58
C ASP A 176 -13.58 -0.09 21.99
N ASP A 177 -13.48 0.57 20.84
CA ASP A 177 -14.59 1.16 20.08
C ASP A 177 -15.31 0.16 19.15
N GLY A 178 -14.64 -0.94 18.82
CA GLY A 178 -15.13 -1.96 17.89
C GLY A 178 -15.13 -1.52 16.43
N MET A 179 -14.38 -0.48 16.07
CA MET A 179 -14.15 -0.09 14.69
C MET A 179 -12.91 -0.78 14.14
N VAL A 180 -13.00 -1.27 12.91
CA VAL A 180 -11.91 -1.96 12.22
C VAL A 180 -11.52 -1.10 11.02
N PRO A 181 -10.44 -0.31 11.12
CA PRO A 181 -9.98 0.52 10.02
C PRO A 181 -9.19 -0.29 8.99
N SER A 182 -9.27 0.15 7.74
CA SER A 182 -8.48 -0.39 6.63
C SER A 182 -7.05 0.14 6.59
N HIS A 183 -6.24 -0.54 5.80
CA HIS A 183 -4.99 -0.09 5.25
C HIS A 183 -5.25 0.95 4.14
N GLU A 184 -4.39 1.96 4.04
CA GLU A 184 -4.58 3.09 3.12
C GLU A 184 -4.48 2.69 1.64
N GLU A 185 -3.57 1.76 1.33
CA GLU A 185 -3.29 1.31 -0.04
C GLU A 185 -4.07 0.05 -0.48
N PHE A 186 -4.13 -0.98 0.37
CA PHE A 186 -4.66 -2.29 -0.02
C PHE A 186 -6.16 -2.39 0.25
N ARG A 187 -6.94 -1.83 -0.67
CA ARG A 187 -8.40 -1.76 -0.58
C ARG A 187 -9.06 -1.82 -1.96
N ILE A 188 -10.15 -2.56 -2.07
CA ILE A 188 -10.89 -2.80 -3.30
C ILE A 188 -12.38 -2.62 -3.02
N GLU A 189 -13.01 -1.75 -3.80
CA GLU A 189 -14.46 -1.66 -3.96
C GLU A 189 -14.82 -2.33 -5.29
N LEU A 190 -15.86 -3.16 -5.28
CA LEU A 190 -16.41 -3.79 -6.47
C LEU A 190 -17.61 -2.98 -6.95
N THR A 191 -17.70 -2.82 -8.26
CA THR A 191 -18.93 -2.32 -8.89
C THR A 191 -20.06 -3.33 -8.72
N ASP A 192 -21.31 -2.88 -8.80
CA ASP A 192 -22.48 -3.77 -8.72
C ASP A 192 -22.38 -4.96 -9.70
N GLN A 193 -21.89 -4.72 -10.92
CA GLN A 193 -21.70 -5.75 -11.95
C GLN A 193 -20.59 -6.77 -11.61
N GLU A 194 -19.57 -6.35 -10.87
CA GLU A 194 -18.53 -7.25 -10.37
C GLU A 194 -19.04 -8.02 -9.16
N ALA A 195 -19.72 -7.35 -8.23
CA ALA A 195 -20.30 -7.93 -7.01
C ALA A 195 -21.30 -9.05 -7.32
N GLU A 196 -22.14 -8.86 -8.35
CA GLU A 196 -23.06 -9.89 -8.87
C GLU A 196 -22.38 -11.21 -9.25
N LYS A 197 -21.10 -11.16 -9.67
CA LYS A 197 -20.32 -12.34 -10.07
C LYS A 197 -19.50 -12.91 -8.92
N MET A 198 -19.40 -12.19 -7.80
CA MET A 198 -18.54 -12.52 -6.67
C MET A 198 -19.36 -12.99 -5.45
N LEU A 199 -20.02 -14.13 -5.59
CA LEU A 199 -20.81 -14.71 -4.50
C LEU A 199 -19.90 -15.27 -3.39
N PHE A 200 -20.15 -14.86 -2.15
CA PHE A 200 -19.36 -15.26 -0.97
C PHE A 200 -19.28 -16.77 -0.77
N TRP A 201 -20.38 -17.49 -1.02
CA TRP A 201 -20.46 -18.93 -0.84
C TRP A 201 -19.74 -19.75 -1.92
N ASN A 202 -19.18 -19.11 -2.95
CA ASN A 202 -18.23 -19.77 -3.86
C ASN A 202 -16.91 -20.09 -3.16
N TYR A 203 -16.58 -19.38 -2.07
CA TYR A 203 -15.30 -19.50 -1.37
C TYR A 203 -15.48 -20.09 0.03
N TYR A 204 -16.48 -19.62 0.78
CA TYR A 204 -16.66 -20.03 2.16
C TYR A 204 -17.37 -21.39 2.27
N ILE A 205 -16.83 -22.25 3.12
CA ILE A 205 -17.47 -23.51 3.52
C ILE A 205 -17.37 -23.70 5.03
N ASN A 206 -18.49 -24.04 5.67
CA ASN A 206 -18.46 -24.44 7.07
C ASN A 206 -18.01 -25.90 7.15
N LYS A 207 -16.77 -26.15 7.60
CA LYS A 207 -16.20 -27.51 7.72
C LYS A 207 -17.06 -28.48 8.54
N ASN A 208 -17.86 -27.98 9.49
CA ASN A 208 -18.76 -28.81 10.29
C ASN A 208 -20.11 -29.08 9.60
N TYR A 209 -20.53 -28.23 8.67
CA TYR A 209 -21.78 -28.35 7.92
C TYR A 209 -21.55 -27.95 6.44
N PRO A 210 -20.81 -28.77 5.66
CA PRO A 210 -20.41 -28.45 4.29
C PRO A 210 -21.56 -28.08 3.36
N ASP A 211 -22.69 -28.77 3.50
CA ASP A 211 -23.87 -28.62 2.63
C ASP A 211 -24.76 -27.42 3.00
N ARG A 212 -24.35 -26.60 3.97
CA ARG A 212 -25.20 -25.55 4.55
C ARG A 212 -24.66 -24.14 4.29
N THR A 213 -25.41 -23.40 3.47
CA THR A 213 -25.22 -21.96 3.25
C THR A 213 -26.07 -21.15 4.24
N ALA A 214 -25.54 -20.86 5.43
CA ALA A 214 -26.24 -20.09 6.45
C ALA A 214 -25.34 -19.14 7.27
N TRP A 215 -25.64 -17.84 7.20
CA TRP A 215 -25.00 -16.81 8.04
C TRP A 215 -25.47 -16.80 9.50
N ASN A 216 -26.67 -17.30 9.79
CA ASN A 216 -27.24 -17.33 11.14
C ASN A 216 -27.18 -15.94 11.83
N SER A 217 -26.39 -15.80 12.91
CA SER A 217 -26.26 -14.59 13.71
C SER A 217 -24.83 -14.03 13.66
N GLY A 218 -24.71 -12.76 14.05
CA GLY A 218 -23.44 -12.06 14.20
C GLY A 218 -23.14 -11.11 13.06
N LYS A 219 -22.37 -10.06 13.36
CA LYS A 219 -21.96 -9.03 12.40
C LYS A 219 -20.84 -9.50 11.48
N TYR A 220 -19.98 -10.40 11.98
CA TYR A 220 -18.83 -10.89 11.26
C TYR A 220 -18.53 -12.35 11.61
N ARG A 221 -17.69 -12.97 10.78
CA ARG A 221 -17.13 -14.31 11.02
C ARG A 221 -15.66 -14.35 10.61
N TYR A 222 -14.88 -15.18 11.29
CA TYR A 222 -13.52 -15.49 10.84
C TYR A 222 -13.53 -16.55 9.75
N PHE A 223 -12.55 -16.46 8.87
CA PHE A 223 -12.41 -17.38 7.75
C PHE A 223 -10.94 -17.59 7.37
N ASP A 224 -10.67 -18.60 6.53
CA ASP A 224 -9.32 -19.09 6.25
C ASP A 224 -8.54 -18.17 5.29
N ASN A 225 -7.22 -18.07 5.48
CA ASN A 225 -6.36 -17.19 4.68
C ASN A 225 -6.42 -17.49 3.18
N ILE A 226 -6.57 -18.78 2.81
CA ILE A 226 -6.65 -19.21 1.42
C ILE A 226 -7.84 -18.57 0.68
N TRP A 227 -8.98 -18.41 1.34
CA TRP A 227 -10.18 -17.88 0.68
C TRP A 227 -10.02 -16.42 0.27
N THR A 228 -9.28 -15.60 1.03
CA THR A 228 -8.96 -14.23 0.60
C THR A 228 -8.10 -14.23 -0.66
N ALA A 229 -7.10 -15.11 -0.72
CA ALA A 229 -6.22 -15.21 -1.89
C ALA A 229 -6.99 -15.67 -3.14
N GLN A 230 -7.92 -16.62 -2.98
CA GLN A 230 -8.85 -17.04 -4.04
C GLN A 230 -9.72 -15.88 -4.53
N ILE A 231 -10.33 -15.13 -3.61
CA ILE A 231 -11.16 -13.97 -3.94
C ILE A 231 -10.35 -12.93 -4.72
N LEU A 232 -9.12 -12.61 -4.29
CA LEU A 232 -8.25 -11.67 -5.00
C LEU A 232 -7.90 -12.17 -6.41
N LYS A 233 -7.60 -13.47 -6.59
CA LYS A 233 -7.37 -14.06 -7.92
C LYS A 233 -8.58 -13.91 -8.84
N ASP A 234 -9.77 -14.21 -8.33
CA ASP A 234 -11.01 -14.13 -9.11
C ASP A 234 -11.36 -12.67 -9.45
N ILE A 235 -11.07 -11.70 -8.55
CA ILE A 235 -11.20 -10.26 -8.84
C ILE A 235 -10.24 -9.83 -9.96
N ILE A 236 -8.96 -10.26 -9.91
CA ILE A 236 -7.97 -9.97 -10.96
C ILE A 236 -8.45 -10.50 -12.31
N ALA A 237 -8.97 -11.73 -12.34
CA ALA A 237 -9.49 -12.35 -13.57
C ALA A 237 -10.78 -11.70 -14.08
N LEU A 238 -11.56 -11.07 -13.19
CA LEU A 238 -12.82 -10.42 -13.51
C LEU A 238 -12.64 -9.03 -14.12
N ARG A 239 -11.62 -8.29 -13.67
CA ARG A 239 -11.35 -6.92 -14.11
C ARG A 239 -10.78 -6.88 -15.53
N THR A 240 -11.03 -5.78 -16.22
CA THR A 240 -10.51 -5.52 -17.57
C THR A 240 -9.64 -4.27 -17.65
N ASP A 241 -9.73 -3.39 -16.65
CA ASP A 241 -8.93 -2.18 -16.59
C ASP A 241 -7.53 -2.51 -16.05
N GLU A 242 -6.49 -2.12 -16.79
CA GLU A 242 -5.09 -2.49 -16.49
C GLU A 242 -4.60 -1.92 -15.15
N GLU A 243 -5.06 -0.72 -14.76
CA GLU A 243 -4.67 -0.09 -13.50
C GLU A 243 -5.32 -0.82 -12.31
N GLN A 244 -6.62 -1.07 -12.39
CA GLN A 244 -7.36 -1.82 -11.38
C GLN A 244 -6.91 -3.28 -11.25
N ILE A 245 -6.47 -3.91 -12.35
CA ILE A 245 -5.84 -5.24 -12.33
C ILE A 245 -4.54 -5.17 -11.54
N LYS A 246 -3.67 -4.21 -11.87
CA LYS A 246 -2.37 -4.05 -11.21
C LYS A 246 -2.51 -3.75 -9.71
N GLU A 247 -3.49 -2.93 -9.32
CA GLU A 247 -3.82 -2.70 -7.91
C GLU A 247 -4.22 -3.99 -7.19
N ALA A 248 -5.07 -4.81 -7.82
CA ALA A 248 -5.49 -6.09 -7.25
C ALA A 248 -4.35 -7.13 -7.21
N GLU A 249 -3.46 -7.15 -8.21
CA GLU A 249 -2.24 -7.97 -8.23
C GLU A 249 -1.28 -7.57 -7.09
N ASN A 250 -1.03 -6.27 -6.90
CA ASN A 250 -0.21 -5.76 -5.80
C ASN A 250 -0.81 -6.12 -4.44
N PHE A 251 -2.14 -6.05 -4.30
CA PHE A 251 -2.85 -6.49 -3.10
C PHE A 251 -2.64 -8.00 -2.88
N LEU A 252 -2.86 -8.83 -3.90
CA LEU A 252 -2.61 -10.28 -3.78
C LEU A 252 -1.17 -10.58 -3.35
N GLU A 253 -0.18 -9.94 -3.96
CA GLU A 253 1.23 -10.11 -3.60
C GLU A 253 1.48 -9.75 -2.13
N TYR A 254 1.02 -8.57 -1.69
CA TYR A 254 1.14 -8.13 -0.31
C TYR A 254 0.45 -9.10 0.66
N PHE A 255 -0.79 -9.50 0.36
CA PHE A 255 -1.56 -10.43 1.19
C PHE A 255 -0.85 -11.78 1.35
N CYS A 256 -0.36 -12.35 0.23
CA CYS A 256 0.38 -13.60 0.23
C CYS A 256 1.68 -13.50 1.04
N GLN A 257 2.42 -12.39 0.89
CA GLN A 257 3.64 -12.14 1.66
C GLN A 257 3.37 -12.06 3.16
N MET A 258 2.28 -11.38 3.56
CA MET A 258 1.88 -11.19 4.95
C MET A 258 1.33 -12.46 5.61
N ASN A 259 0.77 -13.37 4.81
CA ASN A 259 0.18 -14.61 5.29
C ASN A 259 1.00 -15.87 4.93
N ALA A 260 2.23 -15.69 4.45
CA ALA A 260 3.14 -16.77 4.04
C ALA A 260 2.50 -17.80 3.09
N LEU A 261 1.73 -17.30 2.12
CA LEU A 261 1.10 -18.12 1.07
C LEU A 261 1.95 -18.09 -0.21
N ASP A 262 2.05 -19.22 -0.90
CA ASP A 262 2.62 -19.27 -2.24
C ASP A 262 1.56 -18.86 -3.26
N MET A 263 1.77 -17.73 -3.92
CA MET A 263 0.86 -17.18 -4.93
C MET A 263 0.66 -18.12 -6.14
N ASN A 264 1.63 -19.00 -6.41
CA ASN A 264 1.54 -19.98 -7.50
C ASN A 264 0.78 -21.25 -7.13
N ASP A 265 0.53 -21.48 -5.84
CA ASP A 265 -0.12 -22.68 -5.30
C ASP A 265 -1.44 -22.34 -4.56
N ILE A 266 -2.13 -21.29 -5.03
CA ILE A 266 -3.48 -20.97 -4.54
C ILE A 266 -4.49 -21.86 -5.27
N PRO A 267 -5.18 -22.78 -4.56
CA PRO A 267 -6.16 -23.68 -5.16
C PRO A 267 -7.40 -22.92 -5.67
N GLU A 268 -8.12 -23.52 -6.60
CA GLU A 268 -9.43 -23.03 -7.03
C GLU A 268 -10.42 -22.98 -5.86
N ALA A 269 -11.39 -22.07 -5.95
CA ALA A 269 -12.40 -21.91 -4.92
C ALA A 269 -13.29 -23.16 -4.80
N ASP A 270 -13.41 -23.68 -3.57
CA ASP A 270 -14.10 -24.93 -3.21
C ASP A 270 -15.18 -24.72 -2.13
N GLY A 271 -15.78 -23.52 -2.14
CA GLY A 271 -16.84 -23.16 -1.21
C GLY A 271 -18.13 -23.96 -1.40
N ALA A 272 -19.13 -23.70 -0.57
CA ALA A 272 -20.39 -24.45 -0.56
C ALA A 272 -21.13 -24.48 -1.92
N LEU A 273 -20.90 -23.51 -2.81
CA LEU A 273 -21.48 -23.46 -4.15
C LEU A 273 -20.60 -24.08 -5.25
N LYS A 274 -19.36 -24.50 -4.93
CA LYS A 274 -18.37 -25.04 -5.88
C LYS A 274 -17.90 -26.47 -5.52
N GLN A 275 -18.67 -27.21 -4.71
CA GLN A 275 -18.42 -28.63 -4.41
C GLN A 275 -18.73 -29.56 -5.59
#